data_AF-A0A315EDY2-F1
#
_entry.id   AF-A0A315EDY2-F1
#
_cell.length_a   1.000
_cell.length_b   1.000
_cell.length_c   1.000
_cell.angle_alpha   90.00
_cell.angle_beta   90.00
_cell.angle_gamma   90.00
#
_symmetry.space_group_name_H-M   'P 1'
#
loop_
_entity.id
_entity.type
_entity.pdbx_description
1 polymer ?
#
loop_
_entity_poly.entity_id
_entity_poly.type
_entity_poly.pdbx_seq_one_letter_code
_entity_poly.pdbx_strand_id
1 'polypeptide(L)'
;MTKIFFSAFLAAWLASASGHQVAGDHHSSKVSPAKDMQTIVHVMKKQFDQPKSPLQVAPVVVEGDWALAGWLQGERGGRALLQKRHAHWVIVVCAGDGLRQADALVQTGMPNDVATALSKKLQTAESRLPADTLKKFASFEGMLRVDGDAGHGAPHGSHGAHPKNNSPR
;
A
#
# COMPACT_ATOMS: atom_id res chain seq x y z
N MET A 1 -3.67 31.37 -7.61
CA MET A 1 -2.74 30.67 -8.53
C MET A 1 -1.34 30.93 -8.02
N THR A 2 -0.78 30.02 -7.23
CA THR A 2 0.48 30.30 -6.51
C THR A 2 1.34 29.04 -6.55
N LYS A 3 2.32 29.06 -7.45
CA LYS A 3 3.39 28.06 -7.57
C LYS A 3 4.43 28.39 -6.50
N ILE A 4 4.82 27.43 -5.67
CA ILE A 4 5.97 27.57 -4.77
C ILE A 4 7.04 26.57 -5.23
N PHE A 5 8.07 27.12 -5.87
CA PHE A 5 9.37 26.50 -6.07
C PHE A 5 10.23 26.80 -4.83
N PHE A 6 10.81 25.77 -4.22
CA PHE A 6 11.99 25.86 -3.33
C PHE A 6 12.77 24.56 -3.58
N SER A 7 13.75 24.56 -4.49
CA SER A 7 15.14 24.97 -4.29
C SER A 7 15.92 24.06 -3.31
N ALA A 8 16.70 23.17 -3.94
CA ALA A 8 18.07 22.77 -3.61
C ALA A 8 18.56 22.81 -2.15
N PHE A 9 19.01 21.65 -1.67
CA PHE A 9 20.23 21.59 -0.85
C PHE A 9 21.12 20.46 -1.37
N LEU A 10 22.24 20.88 -1.97
CA LEU A 10 23.39 20.09 -2.34
C LEU A 10 24.33 20.10 -1.13
N ALA A 11 24.71 18.94 -0.59
CA ALA A 11 25.86 18.82 0.30
C ALA A 11 26.65 17.58 -0.08
N ALA A 12 27.77 17.84 -0.75
CA ALA A 12 28.80 16.87 -1.07
C ALA A 12 29.59 16.51 0.19
N TRP A 13 29.90 15.24 0.37
CA TRP A 13 30.99 14.80 1.24
C TRP A 13 31.79 13.72 0.50
N LEU A 14 33.02 14.07 0.13
CA LEU A 14 34.05 13.12 -0.33
C LEU A 14 34.86 12.68 0.91
N ALA A 15 34.92 11.38 1.15
CA ALA A 15 36.02 10.77 1.90
C ALA A 15 36.36 9.43 1.24
N SER A 16 37.60 9.34 0.74
CA SER A 16 38.19 8.16 0.13
C SER A 16 38.88 7.31 1.20
N ALA A 17 38.60 6.01 1.24
CA ALA A 17 39.46 5.02 1.89
C ALA A 17 39.30 3.67 1.18
N SER A 18 40.35 3.23 0.52
CA SER A 18 40.48 1.88 -0.03
C SER A 18 40.50 0.84 1.10
N GLY A 19 39.57 -0.11 1.04
CA GLY A 19 39.61 -1.35 1.81
C GLY A 19 39.12 -2.49 0.91
N HIS A 20 40.02 -3.41 0.58
CA HIS A 20 39.67 -4.69 -0.07
C HIS A 20 38.70 -5.47 0.82
N GLN A 21 37.52 -5.83 0.32
CA GLN A 21 36.73 -6.91 0.91
C GLN A 21 36.07 -7.80 -0.15
N VAL A 22 36.04 -9.07 0.24
CA VAL A 22 35.92 -10.31 -0.52
C VAL A 22 34.50 -10.54 -1.04
N ALA A 23 34.40 -11.23 -2.17
CA ALA A 23 33.20 -11.69 -2.83
C ALA A 23 32.15 -12.27 -1.86
N GLY A 24 30.96 -11.72 -1.97
CA GLY A 24 29.71 -12.20 -1.39
C GLY A 24 28.58 -11.49 -2.12
N ASP A 25 28.27 -11.91 -3.35
CA ASP A 25 27.10 -11.48 -4.11
C ASP A 25 25.83 -12.04 -3.47
N HIS A 26 25.52 -11.55 -2.27
CA HIS A 26 24.14 -11.44 -1.82
C HIS A 26 23.63 -10.10 -2.31
N HIS A 27 23.22 -10.06 -3.57
CA HIS A 27 22.39 -9.01 -4.16
C HIS A 27 21.01 -9.03 -3.47
N SER A 28 20.97 -8.73 -2.17
CA SER A 28 19.76 -8.28 -1.50
C SER A 28 19.56 -6.86 -1.99
N SER A 29 18.84 -6.74 -3.10
CA SER A 29 18.41 -5.50 -3.73
C SER A 29 17.60 -4.69 -2.71
N LYS A 30 18.30 -4.02 -1.79
CA LYS A 30 17.73 -3.11 -0.81
C LYS A 30 17.35 -1.85 -1.60
N VAL A 31 16.23 -1.93 -2.32
CA VAL A 31 15.64 -0.78 -3.02
C VAL A 31 15.49 0.33 -1.98
N SER A 32 16.03 1.51 -2.29
CA SER A 32 16.03 2.62 -1.34
C SER A 32 14.59 3.04 -1.01
N PRO A 33 14.26 3.40 0.24
CA PRO A 33 12.91 3.79 0.65
C PRO A 33 12.30 4.89 -0.24
N ALA A 34 13.10 5.84 -0.71
CA ALA A 34 12.65 6.90 -1.62
C ALA A 34 12.16 6.36 -2.97
N LYS A 35 12.77 5.29 -3.50
CA LYS A 35 12.35 4.64 -4.74
C LYS A 35 11.07 3.84 -4.51
N ASP A 36 10.97 3.11 -3.41
CA ASP A 36 9.73 2.41 -3.04
C ASP A 36 8.56 3.39 -2.87
N MET A 37 8.76 4.54 -2.21
CA MET A 37 7.74 5.58 -2.10
C MET A 37 7.25 6.09 -3.46
N GLN A 38 8.16 6.36 -4.41
CA GLN A 38 7.77 6.78 -5.76
C GLN A 38 7.01 5.68 -6.51
N THR A 39 7.45 4.42 -6.39
CA THR A 39 6.75 3.28 -7.00
C THR A 39 5.35 3.10 -6.41
N ILE A 40 5.19 3.22 -5.09
CA ILE A 40 3.89 3.16 -4.40
C ILE A 40 2.95 4.25 -4.92
N VAL A 41 3.41 5.51 -4.98
CA VAL A 41 2.63 6.62 -5.52
C VAL A 41 2.20 6.33 -6.97
N HIS A 42 3.12 5.80 -7.78
CA HIS A 42 2.83 5.45 -9.17
C HIS A 42 1.77 4.34 -9.28
N VAL A 43 1.87 3.28 -8.48
CA VAL A 43 0.89 2.18 -8.42
C VAL A 43 -0.49 2.71 -8.03
N MET A 44 -0.57 3.53 -6.99
CA MET A 44 -1.84 4.11 -6.53
C MET A 44 -2.48 5.01 -7.58
N LYS A 45 -1.69 5.89 -8.21
CA LYS A 45 -2.21 6.76 -9.28
C LYS A 45 -2.65 5.95 -10.49
N LYS A 46 -1.89 4.94 -10.89
CA LYS A 46 -2.26 4.07 -12.01
C LYS A 46 -3.60 3.37 -11.79
N GLN A 47 -3.94 3.01 -10.55
CA GLN A 47 -5.20 2.33 -10.24
C GLN A 47 -6.38 3.27 -9.94
N PHE A 48 -6.15 4.42 -9.30
CA PHE A 48 -7.24 5.24 -8.74
C PHE A 48 -7.26 6.71 -9.18
N ASP A 49 -6.27 7.18 -9.96
CA ASP A 49 -6.25 8.57 -10.43
C ASP A 49 -7.40 8.83 -11.41
N GLN A 50 -8.02 10.01 -11.30
CA GLN A 50 -9.11 10.43 -12.16
C GLN A 50 -8.82 11.81 -12.75
N PRO A 51 -9.10 12.05 -14.06
CA PRO A 51 -8.80 13.34 -14.70
C PRO A 51 -9.50 14.54 -14.05
N LYS A 52 -10.71 14.32 -13.49
CA LYS A 52 -11.53 15.35 -12.85
C LYS A 52 -11.23 15.51 -11.35
N SER A 53 -10.54 14.54 -10.76
CA SER A 53 -10.20 14.54 -9.34
C SER A 53 -8.85 13.83 -9.17
N PRO A 54 -7.73 14.56 -9.30
CA PRO A 54 -6.41 13.95 -9.24
C PRO A 54 -6.16 13.37 -7.85
N LEU A 55 -5.54 12.19 -7.82
CA LEU A 55 -5.21 11.50 -6.58
C LEU A 55 -3.97 12.13 -5.95
N GLN A 56 -4.14 12.70 -4.77
CA GLN A 56 -3.02 13.14 -3.93
C GLN A 56 -2.63 11.99 -3.01
N VAL A 57 -1.35 11.64 -2.97
CA VAL A 57 -0.83 10.54 -2.15
C VAL A 57 0.24 11.11 -1.22
N ALA A 58 -0.12 11.24 0.06
CA ALA A 58 0.75 11.61 1.16
C ALA A 58 0.01 11.39 2.49
N PRO A 59 0.68 10.92 3.57
CA PRO A 59 2.07 10.51 3.64
C PRO A 59 2.25 9.06 3.17
N VAL A 60 3.45 8.67 2.75
CA VAL A 60 3.80 7.27 2.46
C VAL A 60 4.86 6.82 3.47
N VAL A 61 4.60 5.73 4.18
CA VAL A 61 5.54 5.10 5.12
C VAL A 61 5.76 3.65 4.73
N VAL A 62 7.01 3.19 4.82
CA VAL A 62 7.44 1.85 4.41
C VAL A 62 8.15 1.16 5.56
N GLU A 63 7.83 -0.11 5.78
CA GLU A 63 8.47 -1.03 6.73
C GLU A 63 8.62 -2.40 6.06
N GLY A 64 9.86 -2.77 5.70
CA GLY A 64 10.14 -4.00 4.97
C GLY A 64 9.30 -4.11 3.68
N ASP A 65 8.53 -5.19 3.57
CA ASP A 65 7.63 -5.47 2.45
C ASP A 65 6.22 -4.88 2.62
N TRP A 66 6.01 -3.98 3.57
CA TRP A 66 4.72 -3.36 3.85
C TRP A 66 4.79 -1.84 3.81
N ALA A 67 3.70 -1.21 3.36
CA ALA A 67 3.63 0.24 3.31
C ALA A 67 2.21 0.75 3.59
N LEU A 68 2.12 1.90 4.23
CA LEU A 68 0.86 2.65 4.39
C LEU A 68 0.98 3.97 3.64
N ALA A 69 -0.05 4.28 2.87
CA ALA A 69 -0.13 5.51 2.09
C ALA A 69 -1.48 6.22 2.35
N GLY A 70 -1.41 7.46 2.83
CA GLY A 70 -2.57 8.34 2.88
C GLY A 70 -2.89 8.86 1.48
N TRP A 71 -4.18 8.94 1.13
CA TRP A 71 -4.62 9.49 -0.13
C TRP A 71 -5.84 10.41 0.02
N LEU A 72 -5.91 11.42 -0.85
CA LEU A 72 -7.04 12.34 -0.98
C LEU A 72 -7.45 12.46 -2.45
N GLN A 73 -8.75 12.49 -2.70
CA GLN A 73 -9.36 12.74 -4.00
C GLN A 73 -10.60 13.62 -3.79
N GLY A 74 -10.42 14.94 -3.98
CA GLY A 74 -11.44 15.94 -3.66
C GLY A 74 -11.74 15.99 -2.16
N GLU A 75 -12.99 15.67 -1.80
CA GLU A 75 -13.45 15.61 -0.41
C GLU A 75 -13.33 14.21 0.21
N ARG A 76 -12.92 13.21 -0.57
CA ARG A 76 -12.72 11.84 -0.11
C ARG A 76 -11.27 11.60 0.21
N GLY A 77 -11.00 10.76 1.20
CA GLY A 77 -9.64 10.33 1.53
C GLY A 77 -9.64 9.06 2.34
N GLY A 78 -8.47 8.46 2.50
CA GLY A 78 -8.30 7.26 3.31
C GLY A 78 -6.84 6.85 3.42
N ARG A 79 -6.60 5.67 3.99
CA ARG A 79 -5.30 4.99 3.98
C ARG A 79 -5.38 3.75 3.12
N ALA A 80 -4.35 3.55 2.31
CA ALA A 80 -4.12 2.33 1.56
C ALA A 80 -2.97 1.56 2.21
N LEU A 81 -3.20 0.28 2.51
CA LEU A 81 -2.18 -0.68 2.87
C LEU A 81 -1.68 -1.35 1.59
N LEU A 82 -0.37 -1.30 1.39
CA LEU A 82 0.30 -1.97 0.29
C LEU A 82 1.27 -3.03 0.81
N GLN A 83 1.46 -4.06 0.00
CA GLN A 83 2.43 -5.10 0.26
C GLN A 83 3.28 -5.36 -0.98
N LYS A 84 4.57 -5.62 -0.77
CA LYS A 84 5.50 -6.01 -1.81
C LYS A 84 5.38 -7.52 -2.05
N ARG A 85 4.97 -7.90 -3.25
CA ARG A 85 4.86 -9.29 -3.71
C ARG A 85 5.73 -9.46 -4.96
N HIS A 86 6.69 -10.38 -4.93
CA HIS A 86 7.61 -10.61 -6.05
C HIS A 86 8.24 -9.32 -6.61
N ALA A 87 8.69 -8.41 -5.73
CA ALA A 87 9.23 -7.08 -6.03
C ALA A 87 8.24 -6.01 -6.54
N HIS A 88 6.94 -6.32 -6.59
CA HIS A 88 5.89 -5.41 -7.05
C HIS A 88 5.01 -4.98 -5.87
N TRP A 89 4.72 -3.69 -5.77
CA TRP A 89 3.78 -3.18 -4.76
C TRP A 89 2.34 -3.41 -5.22
N VAL A 90 1.54 -4.04 -4.37
CA VAL A 90 0.11 -4.28 -4.58
C VAL A 90 -0.70 -3.67 -3.46
N ILE A 91 -1.88 -3.14 -3.78
CA ILE A 91 -2.79 -2.55 -2.81
C ILE A 91 -3.62 -3.69 -2.21
N VAL A 92 -3.53 -3.88 -0.90
CA VAL A 92 -4.19 -4.99 -0.19
C VAL A 92 -5.51 -4.53 0.42
N VAL A 93 -5.51 -3.35 1.04
CA VAL A 93 -6.68 -2.79 1.73
C VAL A 93 -6.72 -1.28 1.56
N CYS A 94 -7.91 -0.72 1.32
CA CYS A 94 -8.20 0.69 1.52
C CYS A 94 -9.20 0.86 2.67
N ALA A 95 -8.82 1.62 3.71
CA ALA A 95 -9.68 1.87 4.88
C ALA A 95 -9.42 3.24 5.51
N GLY A 96 -10.32 3.64 6.43
CA GLY A 96 -10.18 4.85 7.24
C GLY A 96 -9.22 4.69 8.43
N ASP A 97 -9.65 5.07 9.63
CA ASP A 97 -8.80 5.03 10.84
C ASP A 97 -8.41 3.61 11.30
N GLY A 98 -9.09 2.57 10.82
CA GLY A 98 -8.75 1.18 11.13
C GLY A 98 -7.28 0.86 10.87
N LEU A 99 -6.67 1.40 9.80
CA LEU A 99 -5.27 1.14 9.44
C LEU A 99 -4.23 1.92 10.28
N ARG A 100 -4.65 2.75 11.26
CA ARG A 100 -3.71 3.36 12.22
C ARG A 100 -3.25 2.39 13.31
N GLN A 101 -4.05 1.37 13.61
CA GLN A 101 -3.80 0.51 14.77
C GLN A 101 -2.99 -0.72 14.36
N ALA A 102 -1.96 -1.06 15.14
CA ALA A 102 -1.14 -2.24 14.89
C ALA A 102 -1.99 -3.52 14.87
N ASP A 103 -2.99 -3.65 15.76
CA ASP A 103 -3.89 -4.81 15.82
C ASP A 103 -4.67 -5.03 14.50
N ALA A 104 -5.10 -3.96 13.84
CA ALA A 104 -5.78 -4.06 12.56
C ALA A 104 -4.82 -4.43 11.41
N LEU A 105 -3.56 -4.00 11.49
CA LEU A 105 -2.52 -4.38 10.53
C LEU A 105 -2.13 -5.86 10.69
N VAL A 106 -2.07 -6.38 11.92
CA VAL A 106 -1.81 -7.81 12.16
C VAL A 106 -2.89 -8.69 11.54
N GLN A 107 -4.15 -8.24 11.52
CA GLN A 107 -5.26 -8.96 10.87
C GLN A 107 -5.10 -9.08 9.34
N THR A 108 -4.16 -8.37 8.72
CA THR A 108 -3.82 -8.53 7.29
C THR A 108 -2.75 -9.59 7.05
N GLY A 109 -2.34 -10.32 8.10
CA GLY A 109 -1.26 -11.31 8.03
C GLY A 109 0.14 -10.70 8.15
N MET A 110 0.25 -9.44 8.60
CA MET A 110 1.53 -8.78 8.87
C MET A 110 2.09 -9.22 10.25
N PRO A 111 3.41 -9.43 10.38
CA PRO A 111 4.05 -9.64 11.69
C PRO A 111 3.81 -8.47 12.66
N ASN A 112 3.70 -8.75 13.95
CA ASN A 112 3.38 -7.74 14.97
C ASN A 112 4.46 -6.65 15.11
N ASP A 113 5.73 -7.01 14.97
CA ASP A 113 6.84 -6.05 15.02
C ASP A 113 6.77 -5.04 13.86
N VAL A 114 6.51 -5.53 12.64
CA VAL A 114 6.30 -4.71 11.45
C VAL A 114 5.07 -3.84 11.61
N ALA A 115 3.95 -4.39 12.10
CA ALA A 115 2.71 -3.66 12.33
C ALA A 115 2.90 -2.51 13.33
N THR A 116 3.61 -2.75 14.42
CA THR A 116 3.92 -1.76 15.45
C THR A 116 4.81 -0.65 14.90
N ALA A 117 5.88 -1.02 14.19
CA ALA A 117 6.80 -0.06 13.59
C ALA A 117 6.11 0.80 12.51
N LEU A 118 5.30 0.18 11.66
CA LEU A 118 4.58 0.85 10.58
C LEU A 118 3.50 1.80 11.13
N SER A 119 2.76 1.38 12.16
CA SER A 119 1.79 2.24 12.87
C SER A 119 2.47 3.47 13.46
N LYS A 120 3.59 3.30 14.17
CA LYS A 120 4.35 4.42 14.78
C LYS A 120 4.91 5.38 13.73
N LYS A 121 5.44 4.85 12.62
CA LYS A 121 5.89 5.65 11.48
C LYS A 121 4.74 6.45 10.88
N LEU A 122 3.57 5.82 10.69
CA LEU A 122 2.39 6.49 10.15
C LEU A 122 1.93 7.64 11.07
N GLN A 123 1.80 7.40 12.37
CA GLN A 123 1.39 8.43 13.33
C GLN A 123 2.37 9.61 13.35
N THR A 124 3.68 9.33 13.27
CA THR A 124 4.71 10.37 13.17
C THR A 124 4.57 11.18 11.88
N ALA A 125 4.33 10.53 10.74
CA ALA A 125 4.14 11.21 9.48
C ALA A 125 2.85 12.03 9.45
N GLU A 126 1.76 11.51 10.00
CA GLU A 126 0.46 12.17 10.10
C GLU A 126 0.46 13.35 11.08
N SER A 127 1.31 13.34 12.12
CA SER A 127 1.46 14.48 13.04
C SER A 127 1.93 15.77 12.36
N ARG A 128 2.49 15.65 11.15
CA ARG A 128 2.97 16.78 10.34
C ARG A 128 1.90 17.32 9.37
N LEU A 129 0.70 16.73 9.37
CA LEU A 129 -0.37 17.09 8.45
C LEU A 129 -1.41 17.99 9.11
N PRO A 130 -2.10 18.85 8.33
CA PRO A 130 -3.22 19.63 8.83
C PRO A 130 -4.35 18.75 9.36
N ALA A 131 -5.04 19.20 10.41
CA ALA A 131 -6.15 18.46 11.00
C ALA A 131 -7.30 18.19 9.99
N ASP A 132 -7.55 19.10 9.05
CA ASP A 132 -8.53 18.90 7.98
C ASP A 132 -8.17 17.73 7.06
N THR A 133 -6.89 17.52 6.79
CA THR A 133 -6.41 16.36 6.02
C THR A 133 -6.63 15.07 6.78
N LEU A 134 -6.35 15.05 8.09
CA LEU A 134 -6.56 13.88 8.94
C LEU A 134 -8.06 13.52 9.06
N LYS A 135 -8.93 14.52 9.17
CA LYS A 135 -10.39 14.32 9.15
C LYS A 135 -10.85 13.67 7.85
N LYS A 136 -10.35 14.15 6.70
CA LYS A 136 -10.67 13.55 5.38
C LYS A 136 -10.22 12.10 5.26
N PHE A 137 -9.07 11.73 5.85
CA PHE A 137 -8.64 10.32 5.90
C PHE A 137 -9.53 9.46 6.80
N ALA A 138 -10.10 10.04 7.86
CA ALA A 138 -11.02 9.36 8.78
C ALA A 138 -12.44 9.22 8.20
N SER A 139 -12.84 10.08 7.25
CA SER A 139 -14.18 10.07 6.64
C SER A 139 -14.48 8.86 5.76
N PHE A 140 -13.54 7.95 5.54
CA PHE A 140 -13.81 6.69 4.86
C PHE A 140 -14.36 5.64 5.84
N GLU A 141 -15.68 5.61 5.98
CA GLU A 141 -16.44 4.65 6.81
C GLU A 141 -16.62 3.27 6.13
N GLY A 142 -15.78 2.93 5.13
CA GLY A 142 -15.83 1.66 4.41
C GLY A 142 -14.53 0.86 4.55
N MET A 143 -14.62 -0.46 4.66
CA MET A 143 -13.48 -1.36 4.47
C MET A 143 -13.62 -1.96 3.07
N LEU A 144 -12.87 -1.44 2.09
CA LEU A 144 -12.84 -2.06 0.75
C LEU A 144 -11.57 -2.91 0.66
N ARG A 145 -11.75 -4.24 0.76
CA ARG A 145 -10.72 -5.18 0.32
C ARG A 145 -10.68 -5.13 -1.19
N VAL A 146 -9.55 -4.70 -1.74
CA VAL A 146 -9.27 -4.79 -3.17
C VAL A 146 -8.52 -6.10 -3.35
N ASP A 147 -9.25 -7.22 -3.27
CA ASP A 147 -8.69 -8.51 -3.61
C ASP A 147 -8.32 -8.48 -5.09
N GLY A 148 -7.01 -8.38 -5.35
CA GLY A 148 -6.41 -8.48 -6.67
C GLY A 148 -6.33 -9.92 -7.16
N ASP A 149 -7.43 -10.66 -7.07
CA ASP A 149 -7.54 -12.00 -7.65
C ASP A 149 -8.70 -12.02 -8.64
N ALA A 150 -8.36 -11.87 -9.92
CA ALA A 150 -9.21 -12.38 -10.99
C ALA A 150 -9.10 -13.91 -10.99
N GLY A 151 -9.68 -14.58 -9.99
CA GLY A 151 -9.68 -16.03 -9.88
C GLY A 151 -11.09 -16.61 -9.87
N HIS A 152 -11.42 -17.28 -10.98
CA HIS A 152 -12.32 -18.43 -11.03
C HIS A 152 -13.70 -18.31 -10.37
N GLY A 153 -14.56 -17.49 -10.97
CA GLY A 153 -15.99 -17.73 -10.91
C GLY A 153 -16.39 -18.87 -11.85
N ALA A 154 -16.16 -20.12 -11.46
CA ALA A 154 -16.91 -21.23 -12.02
C ALA A 154 -18.31 -21.19 -11.38
N PRO A 155 -19.40 -20.92 -12.13
CA PRO A 155 -20.73 -21.05 -11.56
C PRO A 155 -21.05 -22.55 -11.42
N HIS A 156 -20.99 -23.04 -10.18
CA HIS A 156 -21.81 -24.17 -9.78
C HIS A 156 -23.27 -23.76 -9.95
N GLY A 157 -23.87 -24.17 -11.07
CA GLY A 157 -25.28 -24.01 -11.40
C GLY A 157 -25.89 -25.38 -11.68
N SER A 158 -26.42 -25.99 -10.63
CA SER A 158 -27.18 -27.25 -10.59
C SER A 158 -28.37 -27.29 -11.55
N HIS A 159 -28.51 -28.40 -12.30
CA HIS A 159 -29.74 -29.02 -12.82
C HIS A 159 -29.43 -30.52 -12.88
N GLY A 160 -30.23 -31.50 -12.48
CA GLY A 160 -31.66 -31.63 -12.27
C GLY A 160 -31.91 -33.15 -12.34
N ALA A 161 -32.90 -33.66 -11.61
CA ALA A 161 -33.15 -35.08 -11.41
C ALA A 161 -33.29 -35.91 -12.71
N HIS A 162 -32.76 -37.14 -12.70
CA HIS A 162 -33.30 -38.25 -13.49
C HIS A 162 -33.23 -39.55 -12.65
N PRO A 163 -34.38 -40.11 -12.20
CA PRO A 163 -34.42 -41.49 -11.74
C PRO A 163 -34.22 -42.43 -12.94
N LYS A 164 -33.25 -43.33 -12.80
CA LYS A 164 -32.90 -44.36 -13.79
C LYS A 164 -33.96 -45.47 -13.70
N ASN A 165 -35.03 -45.37 -14.48
CA ASN A 165 -35.87 -46.52 -14.79
C ASN A 165 -35.24 -47.28 -15.96
N ASN A 166 -34.63 -48.44 -15.69
CA ASN A 166 -34.66 -49.52 -16.65
C ASN A 166 -34.64 -50.87 -15.91
N SER A 167 -35.76 -51.58 -15.98
CA SER A 167 -35.97 -52.92 -15.43
C SER A 167 -35.17 -53.98 -16.22
N PRO A 168 -34.84 -55.11 -15.59
CA PRO A 168 -34.14 -56.22 -16.25
C PRO A 168 -35.14 -57.21 -16.85
N ARG A 169 -34.92 -57.60 -18.12
CA ARG A 169 -35.13 -58.96 -18.64
C ARG A 169 -34.50 -59.12 -20.01
#